data_AF-A0A1F9IW75-F1
#
_entry.id   AF-A0A1F9IW75-F1
#
_cell.length_a   1.000
_cell.length_b   1.000
_cell.length_c   1.000
_cell.angle_alpha   90.00
_cell.angle_beta   90.00
_cell.angle_gamma   90.00
#
_symmetry.space_group_name_H-M   'P 1'
#
loop_
_entity.id
_entity.type
_entity.pdbx_description
1 polymer ?
#
loop_
_entity_poly.entity_id
_entity_poly.type
_entity_poly.pdbx_seq_one_letter_code
_entity_poly.pdbx_strand_id
1 'polypeptide(L)'
;MTENTRFSGVSNYSWRFVGNKPKKNSFKSFKEIPATTPESDSFSKDLKKRGFKFIGSTIIYAHIQAVGMVNDHTKDCFRHKEV
;
A
#
# COMPACT_ATOMS: atom_id res chain seq x y z
N MET A 1 8.23 11.42 -24.22
CA MET A 1 7.78 10.01 -24.36
C MET A 1 8.28 9.29 -23.12
N THR A 2 7.50 9.02 -22.07
CA THR A 2 6.20 8.35 -22.01
C THR A 2 5.25 9.04 -21.01
N GLU A 3 4.04 9.34 -21.45
CA GLU A 3 2.96 9.85 -20.59
C GLU A 3 2.52 8.76 -19.61
N ASN A 4 2.75 8.98 -18.31
CA ASN A 4 2.20 8.13 -17.26
C ASN A 4 0.79 8.62 -16.88
N THR A 5 -0.13 8.56 -17.83
CA THR A 5 -1.55 8.93 -17.66
C THR A 5 -2.39 7.79 -17.05
N ARG A 6 -1.78 6.87 -16.29
CA ARG A 6 -2.51 5.70 -15.76
C ARG A 6 -3.45 5.99 -14.59
N PHE A 7 -3.32 7.13 -13.91
CA PHE A 7 -4.09 7.41 -12.70
C PHE A 7 -4.53 8.88 -12.62
N SER A 8 -5.82 9.11 -12.37
CA SER A 8 -6.41 10.43 -12.08
C SER A 8 -7.14 10.41 -10.73
N GLY A 9 -7.34 11.58 -10.13
CA GLY A 9 -8.08 11.73 -8.87
C GLY A 9 -7.46 10.98 -7.69
N VAL A 10 -8.30 10.29 -6.90
CA VAL A 10 -7.90 9.54 -5.68
C VAL A 10 -6.80 8.52 -5.98
N SER A 11 -6.82 7.90 -7.17
CA SER A 11 -5.83 6.88 -7.51
C SER A 11 -4.41 7.45 -7.55
N ASN A 12 -4.18 8.54 -8.30
CA ASN A 12 -2.85 9.17 -8.38
C ASN A 12 -2.40 9.67 -6.99
N TYR A 13 -3.34 10.25 -6.25
CA TYR A 13 -3.09 10.68 -4.89
C TYR A 13 -2.65 9.53 -3.96
N SER A 14 -3.29 8.35 -4.03
CA SER A 14 -2.92 7.19 -3.22
C SER A 14 -1.58 6.59 -3.65
N TRP A 15 -1.36 6.39 -4.96
CA TRP A 15 -0.15 5.74 -5.49
C TRP A 15 1.14 6.48 -5.15
N ARG A 16 1.09 7.80 -4.92
CA ARG A 16 2.27 8.59 -4.52
C ARG A 16 2.89 8.13 -3.20
N PHE A 17 2.10 7.55 -2.30
CA PHE A 17 2.58 7.12 -0.97
C PHE A 17 3.40 5.82 -1.01
N VAL A 18 3.36 5.08 -2.13
CA VAL A 18 4.19 3.89 -2.37
C VAL A 18 5.18 4.10 -3.53
N GLY A 19 5.45 5.36 -3.91
CA GLY A 19 6.38 5.67 -4.99
C GLY A 19 5.88 5.28 -6.37
N ASN A 20 4.55 5.29 -6.58
CA ASN A 20 3.87 5.02 -7.87
C ASN A 20 4.14 3.65 -8.49
N LYS A 21 4.56 2.67 -7.68
CA LYS A 21 4.75 1.29 -8.12
C LYS A 21 4.37 0.32 -6.98
N PRO A 22 3.86 -0.87 -7.29
CA PRO A 22 3.64 -1.88 -6.27
C PRO A 22 4.94 -2.21 -5.54
N LYS A 23 4.92 -2.21 -4.20
CA LYS A 23 6.05 -2.67 -3.39
C LYS A 23 5.90 -4.16 -3.14
N LYS A 24 6.80 -4.97 -3.69
CA LYS A 24 6.83 -6.42 -3.48
C LYS A 24 7.70 -6.75 -2.28
N ASN A 25 7.10 -7.21 -1.19
CA ASN A 25 7.83 -7.73 -0.03
C ASN A 25 8.11 -9.22 -0.19
N SER A 26 8.78 -9.83 0.78
CA SER A 26 9.34 -11.19 0.65
C SER A 26 9.33 -11.93 1.98
N PHE A 27 8.21 -11.80 2.71
CA PHE A 27 7.99 -12.43 4.00
C PHE A 27 7.92 -13.94 3.88
N LYS A 28 8.54 -14.66 4.82
CA LYS A 28 8.45 -16.12 4.89
C LYS A 28 7.20 -16.58 5.62
N SER A 29 6.64 -15.75 6.50
CA SER A 29 5.44 -16.07 7.27
C SER A 29 4.68 -14.81 7.66
N PHE A 30 3.40 -14.97 8.02
CA PHE A 30 2.55 -13.87 8.49
C PHE A 30 3.11 -13.12 9.70
N LYS A 31 3.93 -13.77 10.54
CA LYS A 31 4.54 -13.15 11.73
C LYS A 31 5.57 -12.07 11.38
N GLU A 32 6.10 -12.10 10.16
CA GLU A 32 7.07 -11.10 9.68
C GLU A 32 6.37 -9.86 9.09
N ILE A 33 5.07 -9.94 8.79
CA ILE A 33 4.29 -8.83 8.24
C ILE A 33 4.04 -7.84 9.38
N PRO A 34 4.49 -6.57 9.26
CA PRO A 34 4.31 -5.60 10.33
C PRO A 34 2.83 -5.17 10.45
N ALA A 35 2.46 -4.52 11.55
CA ALA A 35 1.12 -3.96 11.70
C ALA A 35 0.96 -2.61 10.96
N THR A 36 2.06 -1.91 10.68
CA THR A 36 2.14 -0.61 10.00
C THR A 36 3.45 -0.49 9.23
N THR A 37 3.53 0.47 8.31
CA THR A 37 4.77 0.83 7.61
C THR A 37 4.93 2.35 7.52
N PRO A 38 6.12 2.87 7.19
CA PRO A 38 6.32 4.30 6.95
C PRO A 38 5.37 4.85 5.86
N GLU A 39 5.07 4.05 4.82
CA GLU A 39 4.11 4.40 3.79
C GLU A 39 2.71 4.55 4.38
N SER A 40 2.23 3.58 5.16
CA SER A 40 0.90 3.65 5.78
C SER A 40 0.78 4.77 6.81
N ASP A 41 1.85 5.06 7.55
CA ASP A 41 1.92 6.14 8.54
C ASP A 41 1.76 7.51 7.86
N SER A 42 2.54 7.73 6.80
CA SER A 42 2.50 8.97 6.02
C SER A 42 1.13 9.19 5.37
N PHE A 43 0.54 8.12 4.84
CA PHE A 43 -0.74 8.16 4.16
C PHE A 43 -1.90 8.38 5.17
N SER A 44 -1.92 7.66 6.29
CA SER A 44 -2.90 7.91 7.37
C SER A 44 -2.81 9.35 7.87
N LYS A 45 -1.60 9.89 8.07
CA LYS A 45 -1.43 11.28 8.52
C LYS A 45 -2.01 12.29 7.53
N ASP A 46 -1.80 12.10 6.24
CA ASP A 46 -2.34 13.00 5.21
C ASP A 46 -3.86 12.90 5.09
N LEU A 47 -4.43 11.69 5.14
CA LEU A 47 -5.88 11.47 5.13
C LEU A 47 -6.54 12.11 6.36
N LYS A 48 -5.93 12.00 7.55
CA LYS A 48 -6.40 12.66 8.79
C LYS A 48 -6.50 14.17 8.59
N LYS A 49 -5.47 14.78 8.01
CA LYS A 49 -5.44 16.22 7.70
C LYS A 49 -6.54 16.64 6.72
N ARG A 50 -6.94 15.73 5.82
CA ARG A 50 -8.03 15.93 4.85
C ARG A 50 -9.42 15.64 5.42
N GLY A 51 -9.52 15.33 6.71
CA GLY A 51 -10.79 15.14 7.41
C GLY A 51 -11.31 13.70 7.45
N PHE A 52 -10.60 12.73 6.84
CA PHE A 52 -10.99 11.32 6.93
C PHE A 52 -10.92 10.82 8.37
N LYS A 53 -11.88 9.97 8.73
CA LYS A 53 -12.01 9.34 10.06
C LYS A 53 -11.79 7.84 9.95
N PHE A 54 -11.49 7.19 11.07
CA PHE A 54 -11.18 5.75 11.11
C PHE A 54 -10.04 5.31 10.18
N ILE A 55 -9.05 6.18 9.99
CA ILE A 55 -7.87 5.90 9.14
C ILE A 55 -6.60 5.80 9.98
N GLY A 56 -6.62 4.90 10.98
CA GLY A 56 -5.40 4.51 11.68
C GLY A 56 -4.36 3.91 10.71
N SER A 57 -3.07 4.00 11.04
CA SER A 57 -2.02 3.50 10.14
C SER A 57 -2.17 2.02 9.81
N THR A 58 -2.60 1.19 10.77
CA THR A 58 -2.90 -0.23 10.53
C THR A 58 -4.03 -0.43 9.52
N ILE A 59 -5.07 0.39 9.58
CA ILE A 59 -6.19 0.36 8.62
C ILE A 59 -5.69 0.75 7.23
N ILE A 60 -4.83 1.76 7.14
CA ILE A 60 -4.23 2.17 5.88
C ILE A 60 -3.25 1.13 5.34
N TYR A 61 -2.50 0.43 6.20
CA TYR A 61 -1.63 -0.64 5.76
C TYR A 61 -2.44 -1.79 5.16
N ALA A 62 -3.49 -2.22 5.87
CA ALA A 62 -4.44 -3.21 5.37
C ALA A 62 -5.09 -2.77 4.06
N HIS A 63 -5.44 -1.49 3.91
CA HIS A 63 -5.97 -0.95 2.66
C HIS A 63 -4.97 -1.09 1.51
N ILE A 64 -3.72 -0.63 1.67
CA ILE A 64 -2.72 -0.67 0.60
C ILE A 64 -2.27 -2.10 0.26
N GLN A 65 -2.38 -3.05 1.20
CA GLN A 65 -2.29 -4.49 0.92
C GLN A 65 -3.45 -4.97 0.05
N ALA A 66 -4.69 -4.67 0.46
CA ALA A 66 -5.89 -5.16 -0.21
C ALA A 66 -6.04 -4.64 -1.65
N VAL A 67 -5.62 -3.40 -1.92
CA VAL A 67 -5.70 -2.79 -3.26
C VAL A 67 -4.45 -3.04 -4.12
N GLY A 68 -3.49 -3.84 -3.63
CA GLY A 68 -2.31 -4.24 -4.41
C GLY A 68 -1.24 -3.15 -4.57
N MET A 69 -1.28 -2.11 -3.74
CA MET A 69 -0.19 -1.13 -3.67
C MET A 69 1.06 -1.72 -2.99
N VAL A 70 0.87 -2.71 -2.10
CA VAL A 70 1.93 -3.58 -1.62
C VAL A 70 1.53 -5.04 -1.83
N ASN A 71 2.49 -5.87 -2.23
CA ASN A 71 2.33 -7.31 -2.29
C ASN A 71 3.02 -7.94 -1.08
N ASP A 72 2.20 -8.32 -0.10
CA ASP A 72 2.62 -8.98 1.14
C ASP A 72 2.26 -10.46 1.18
N HIS A 73 1.90 -11.06 0.04
CA HIS A 73 1.81 -12.51 -0.03
C HIS A 73 3.12 -13.13 0.44
N THR A 74 3.03 -14.08 1.37
CA THR A 74 4.19 -14.84 1.84
C THR A 74 4.78 -15.66 0.70
N LYS A 75 6.08 -15.98 0.78
CA LYS A 75 6.82 -16.67 -0.30
C LYS A 75 6.24 -18.02 -0.72
N ASP A 76 5.53 -18.69 0.17
CA ASP A 76 4.85 -19.96 -0.05
C ASP A 76 3.43 -19.81 -0.65
N CYS A 77 2.91 -18.58 -0.74
CA CYS A 77 1.63 -18.32 -1.39
C CYS A 77 1.77 -18.46 -2.92
N PHE A 78 0.87 -19.23 -3.55
CA PHE A 78 0.85 -19.43 -5.00
C PHE A 78 0.77 -18.12 -5.82
N ARG A 79 0.19 -17.06 -5.23
CA ARG A 79 0.06 -15.75 -5.86
C ARG A 79 1.27 -14.84 -5.69
N HIS A 80 2.26 -15.21 -4.86
CA HIS A 80 3.39 -14.34 -4.53
C HIS A 80 4.11 -13.83 -5.79
N LYS A 81 4.23 -14.63 -6.85
CA LYS A 81 4.88 -14.25 -8.11
C LYS A 81 3.93 -13.58 -9.11
N GLU A 82 2.62 -13.73 -8.95
CA GLU A 82 1.61 -13.27 -9.90
C GLU A 82 1.23 -11.80 -9.72
N VAL A 83 1.34 -11.30 -8.48
CA VAL A 83 1.03 -9.92 -8.09
C VAL A 83 2.24 -9.11 -7.65
#